data_AF-A0A1V9ZPU4-F1
#
_entry.id   AF-A0A1V9ZPU4-F1
#
_cell.length_a   1.000
_cell.length_b   1.000
_cell.length_c   1.000
_cell.angle_alpha   90.00
_cell.angle_beta   90.00
_cell.angle_gamma   90.00
#
_symmetry.space_group_name_H-M   'P 1'
#
loop_
_entity.id
_entity.type
_entity.pdbx_description
1 polymer ?
#
loop_
_entity_poly.entity_id
_entity_poly.type
_entity_poly.pdbx_seq_one_letter_code
_entity_poly.pdbx_strand_id
1 'polypeptide(L)'
;MSALLDDIRGLLEGICDSPCVLPSLNEYQVILEEFQRQASSILASLDQQSDTDTMRSEFLSDTMSLMSVDPSNAVATDPSTVTHLDIAVLHASPFLLRLPDHRLLPLPELNIRHEQRCLHKIFSESKRALKTTLGVMTVDSLREALDRNVQVLHFSGHGGMISGASNALVFEDPSANGLGQLVDVNILGSILRAGCTATCLKLVFVSSCHSREVGKVFINAGVEHVVCARQEQRVLDDISILFAHAFYHALVHGKTVPQAFEIAQARVHAENPAESNKFILLLSPKVHSECKDI
;
A
#
# COMPACT_ATOMS: atom_id res chain seq x y z
N MET A 1 -32.04 4.08 12.13
CA MET A 1 -31.13 5.21 12.44
C MET A 1 -30.73 5.29 13.93
N SER A 2 -31.64 5.24 14.92
CA SER A 2 -31.23 5.41 16.34
C SER A 2 -30.29 4.30 16.83
N ALA A 3 -30.58 3.04 16.54
CA ALA A 3 -29.74 1.91 16.96
C ALA A 3 -28.32 1.99 16.39
N LEU A 4 -28.18 2.35 15.11
CA LEU A 4 -26.87 2.52 14.46
C LEU A 4 -26.05 3.66 15.11
N LEU A 5 -26.70 4.76 15.47
CA LEU A 5 -26.04 5.87 16.15
C LEU A 5 -25.63 5.50 17.58
N ASP A 6 -26.42 4.68 18.27
CA ASP A 6 -26.06 4.13 19.58
C ASP A 6 -24.88 3.14 19.48
N ASP A 7 -24.81 2.31 18.44
CA ASP A 7 -23.69 1.41 18.17
C ASP A 7 -22.40 2.18 17.88
N ILE A 8 -22.47 3.24 17.05
CA ILE A 8 -21.34 4.15 16.79
C ILE A 8 -20.88 4.83 18.08
N ARG A 9 -21.83 5.32 18.90
CA ARG A 9 -21.50 5.97 20.18
C ARG A 9 -20.80 4.98 21.13
N GLY A 10 -21.32 3.76 21.26
CA GLY A 10 -20.73 2.72 22.11
C GLY A 10 -19.31 2.34 21.69
N LEU A 11 -19.07 2.24 20.37
CA LEU A 11 -17.71 2.01 19.85
C LEU A 11 -16.78 3.17 20.18
N LEU A 12 -17.22 4.42 19.99
CA LEU A 12 -16.40 5.61 20.27
C LEU A 12 -16.10 5.76 21.77
N GLU A 13 -17.09 5.54 22.65
CA GLU A 13 -16.91 5.52 24.10
C GLU A 13 -15.91 4.42 24.50
N GLY A 14 -16.05 3.22 23.94
CA GLY A 14 -15.11 2.12 24.19
C GLY A 14 -13.67 2.43 23.77
N ILE A 15 -13.48 3.09 22.63
CA ILE A 15 -12.15 3.54 22.17
C ILE A 15 -11.59 4.62 23.10
N CYS A 16 -12.40 5.59 23.51
CA CYS A 16 -11.99 6.69 24.40
C CYS A 16 -11.63 6.22 25.81
N ASP A 17 -12.36 5.23 26.34
CA ASP A 17 -12.14 4.68 27.68
C ASP A 17 -11.08 3.57 27.70
N SER A 18 -10.55 3.18 26.53
CA SER A 18 -9.53 2.14 26.42
C SER A 18 -8.23 2.57 27.10
N PRO A 19 -7.65 1.72 27.97
CA PRO A 19 -6.44 2.05 28.70
C PRO A 19 -5.25 2.28 27.76
N CYS A 20 -4.64 3.47 27.84
CA CYS A 20 -3.47 3.83 27.02
C CYS A 20 -2.19 3.03 27.37
N VAL A 21 -2.19 2.31 28.50
CA VAL A 21 -1.07 1.47 28.95
C VAL A 21 -1.64 0.12 29.41
N LEU A 22 -1.39 -0.92 28.62
CA LEU A 22 -1.74 -2.30 28.97
C LEU A 22 -0.48 -3.09 29.34
N PRO A 23 -0.58 -4.03 30.30
CA PRO A 23 0.58 -4.79 30.79
C PRO A 23 1.11 -5.84 29.79
N SER A 24 0.35 -6.23 28.77
CA SER A 24 0.79 -7.21 27.76
C SER A 24 0.32 -6.89 26.33
N LEU A 25 1.12 -7.27 25.33
CA LEU A 25 0.77 -7.16 23.90
C LEU A 25 -0.49 -7.98 23.55
N ASN A 26 -0.71 -9.09 24.24
CA ASN A 26 -1.84 -9.98 24.00
C ASN A 26 -3.18 -9.31 24.38
N GLU A 27 -3.21 -8.55 25.47
CA GLU A 27 -4.37 -7.77 25.88
C GLU A 27 -4.69 -6.63 24.89
N TYR A 28 -3.65 -5.98 24.35
CA TYR A 28 -3.83 -4.96 23.32
C TYR A 28 -4.47 -5.54 22.06
N GLN A 29 -4.03 -6.73 21.64
CA GLN A 29 -4.55 -7.39 20.45
C GLN A 29 -6.02 -7.81 20.62
N VAL A 30 -6.40 -8.34 21.78
CA VAL A 30 -7.80 -8.73 22.08
C VAL A 30 -8.74 -7.52 22.01
N ILE A 31 -8.32 -6.37 22.55
CA ILE A 31 -9.13 -5.14 22.53
C ILE A 31 -9.28 -4.61 21.09
N LEU A 32 -8.19 -4.60 20.31
CA LEU A 32 -8.24 -4.19 18.91
C LEU A 32 -9.15 -5.09 18.07
N GLU A 33 -9.08 -6.41 18.26
CA GLU A 33 -9.92 -7.38 17.56
C GLU A 33 -11.42 -7.14 17.87
N GLU A 34 -11.76 -6.81 19.13
CA GLU A 34 -13.14 -6.48 19.51
C GLU A 34 -13.63 -5.17 18.87
N PHE A 35 -12.82 -4.12 18.86
CA PHE A 35 -13.18 -2.87 18.16
C PHE A 35 -13.32 -3.07 16.65
N GLN A 36 -12.44 -3.85 16.02
CA GLN A 36 -12.53 -4.17 14.60
C GLN A 36 -13.81 -4.96 14.26
N ARG A 37 -14.21 -5.88 15.13
CA ARG A 37 -15.45 -6.65 15.00
C ARG A 37 -16.69 -5.75 15.08
N GLN A 38 -16.72 -4.85 16.06
CA GLN A 38 -17.80 -3.87 16.22
C GLN A 38 -17.88 -2.91 15.03
N ALA A 39 -16.75 -2.35 14.60
CA ALA A 39 -16.67 -1.46 13.43
C ALA A 39 -17.15 -2.15 12.15
N SER A 40 -16.76 -3.41 11.93
CA SER A 40 -17.17 -4.20 10.78
C SER A 40 -18.68 -4.47 10.76
N SER A 41 -19.30 -4.70 11.92
CA SER A 41 -20.76 -4.84 12.07
C SER A 41 -21.52 -3.55 11.72
N ILE A 42 -20.98 -2.40 12.13
CA ILE A 42 -21.54 -1.08 11.83
C ILE A 42 -21.47 -0.79 10.33
N LEU A 43 -20.31 -1.03 9.71
CA LEU A 43 -20.12 -0.83 8.27
C LEU A 43 -21.04 -1.74 7.43
N ALA A 44 -21.20 -3.01 7.81
CA ALA A 44 -22.14 -3.92 7.14
C ALA A 44 -23.61 -3.45 7.26
N SER A 45 -23.97 -2.82 8.38
CA SER A 45 -25.31 -2.25 8.60
C SER A 45 -25.54 -0.97 7.79
N LEU A 46 -24.49 -0.19 7.54
CA LEU A 46 -24.51 1.00 6.68
C LEU A 46 -24.63 0.62 5.19
N ASP A 47 -23.88 -0.38 4.74
CA ASP A 47 -23.93 -0.84 3.34
C ASP A 47 -25.34 -1.36 2.99
N GLN A 48 -25.97 -2.12 3.89
CA GLN A 48 -27.36 -2.60 3.71
C GLN A 48 -28.42 -1.48 3.66
N GLN A 49 -28.13 -0.29 4.19
CA GLN A 49 -29.03 0.87 4.10
C GLN A 49 -28.83 1.67 2.80
N SER A 50 -27.65 1.58 2.19
CA SER A 50 -27.35 2.27 0.92
C SER A 50 -28.10 1.67 -0.29
N ASP A 51 -28.47 0.39 -0.24
CA ASP A 51 -29.27 -0.28 -1.28
C ASP A 51 -30.75 0.15 -1.31
N THR A 52 -31.21 0.95 -0.33
CA THR A 52 -32.60 1.42 -0.26
C THR A 52 -32.84 2.88 -0.69
N ASP A 53 -31.79 3.68 -0.94
CA ASP A 53 -31.93 5.10 -1.32
C ASP A 53 -31.19 5.43 -2.63
N THR A 54 -31.72 4.94 -3.75
CA THR A 54 -31.31 5.38 -5.09
C THR A 54 -32.04 6.68 -5.44
N MET A 55 -31.35 7.84 -5.47
CA MET A 55 -31.58 8.98 -6.40
C MET A 55 -30.53 10.10 -6.25
N ARG A 56 -29.51 10.03 -7.13
CA ARG A 56 -28.93 11.08 -8.00
C ARG A 56 -28.20 12.32 -7.40
N SER A 57 -26.93 12.49 -7.80
CA SER A 57 -26.45 13.74 -8.40
C SER A 57 -25.24 13.50 -9.31
N GLU A 58 -25.50 13.47 -10.62
CA GLU A 58 -24.52 13.64 -11.71
C GLU A 58 -23.98 15.07 -11.68
N PHE A 59 -22.68 15.26 -11.44
CA PHE A 59 -21.84 16.37 -11.94
C PHE A 59 -20.44 16.17 -11.34
N LEU A 60 -19.59 15.33 -11.96
CA LEU A 60 -18.11 15.25 -11.85
C LEU A 60 -17.63 14.01 -12.65
N SER A 61 -17.85 14.00 -13.97
CA SER A 61 -17.62 12.82 -14.84
C SER A 61 -16.17 12.63 -15.32
N ASP A 62 -15.33 13.66 -15.34
CA ASP A 62 -14.03 13.65 -16.04
C ASP A 62 -12.86 12.81 -15.48
N THR A 63 -12.88 12.36 -14.21
CA THR A 63 -11.63 11.88 -13.56
C THR A 63 -11.71 10.60 -12.73
N MET A 64 -12.87 9.92 -12.66
CA MET A 64 -13.08 8.78 -11.74
C MET A 64 -13.55 7.47 -12.38
N SER A 65 -13.40 7.30 -13.70
CA SER A 65 -13.85 6.07 -14.39
C SER A 65 -12.94 4.84 -14.24
N LEU A 66 -12.28 4.66 -13.09
CA LEU A 66 -11.55 3.42 -12.77
C LEU A 66 -11.84 2.88 -11.36
N MET A 67 -12.97 3.25 -10.75
CA MET A 67 -13.37 2.71 -9.45
C MET A 67 -14.79 2.14 -9.52
N SER A 68 -14.94 0.94 -8.97
CA SER A 68 -16.18 0.15 -8.76
C SER A 68 -16.54 -0.85 -9.86
N VAL A 69 -16.12 -2.11 -9.66
CA VAL A 69 -16.75 -3.26 -10.32
C VAL A 69 -18.01 -3.61 -9.53
N ASP A 70 -19.11 -3.70 -10.25
CA ASP A 70 -20.45 -4.09 -9.80
C ASP A 70 -20.43 -5.50 -9.15
N PRO A 71 -20.85 -5.68 -7.88
CA PRO A 71 -20.84 -6.98 -7.20
C PRO A 71 -21.91 -7.95 -7.74
N SER A 72 -22.78 -7.50 -8.64
CA SER A 72 -23.90 -8.27 -9.18
C SER A 72 -23.51 -9.36 -10.20
N ASN A 73 -22.23 -9.47 -10.57
CA ASN A 73 -21.74 -10.44 -11.56
C ASN A 73 -20.78 -11.52 -11.00
N ALA A 74 -20.82 -11.75 -9.68
CA ALA A 74 -20.03 -12.81 -9.03
C ALA A 74 -20.50 -14.20 -9.49
N VAL A 75 -19.82 -14.74 -10.51
CA VAL A 75 -19.81 -16.18 -10.80
C VAL A 75 -19.36 -16.89 -9.53
N ALA A 76 -20.15 -17.86 -9.07
CA ALA A 76 -19.94 -18.62 -7.84
C ALA A 76 -18.46 -19.00 -7.64
N THR A 77 -17.79 -18.29 -6.73
CA THR A 77 -16.42 -18.56 -6.32
C THR A 77 -16.42 -19.62 -5.22
N ASP A 78 -15.60 -20.66 -5.41
CA ASP A 78 -15.38 -21.73 -4.45
C ASP A 78 -14.84 -21.13 -3.12
N PRO A 79 -15.46 -21.41 -1.95
CA PRO A 79 -15.05 -20.84 -0.66
C PRO A 79 -13.61 -21.19 -0.25
N SER A 80 -12.97 -22.16 -0.90
CA SER A 80 -11.53 -22.45 -0.73
C SER A 80 -10.58 -21.44 -1.39
N THR A 81 -11.10 -20.47 -2.17
CA THR A 81 -10.31 -19.46 -2.91
C THR A 81 -10.40 -18.05 -2.33
N VAL A 82 -11.12 -17.86 -1.22
CA VAL A 82 -11.30 -16.55 -0.58
C VAL A 82 -10.08 -16.19 0.27
N THR A 83 -9.03 -15.71 -0.39
CA THR A 83 -8.00 -14.92 0.29
C THR A 83 -8.41 -13.45 0.21
N HIS A 84 -8.98 -12.88 1.28
CA HIS A 84 -9.19 -11.43 1.37
C HIS A 84 -7.83 -10.72 1.43
N LEU A 85 -7.27 -10.41 0.27
CA LEU A 85 -6.03 -9.65 0.11
C LEU A 85 -6.41 -8.21 -0.28
N ASP A 86 -6.19 -7.27 0.64
CA ASP A 86 -6.40 -5.84 0.39
C ASP A 86 -5.07 -5.23 -0.08
N ILE A 87 -5.10 -4.60 -1.25
CA ILE A 87 -3.94 -4.06 -1.96
C ILE A 87 -4.16 -2.56 -2.16
N ALA A 88 -3.28 -1.72 -1.60
CA ALA A 88 -3.22 -0.31 -1.91
C ALA A 88 -2.16 -0.06 -2.99
N VAL A 89 -2.56 0.53 -4.11
CA VAL A 89 -1.70 1.02 -5.17
C VAL A 89 -1.69 2.54 -5.07
N LEU A 90 -0.63 3.09 -4.48
CA LEU A 90 -0.48 4.51 -4.24
C LEU A 90 0.64 5.09 -5.11
N HIS A 91 0.46 6.31 -5.62
CA HIS A 91 1.45 6.94 -6.49
C HIS A 91 1.68 8.41 -6.17
N ALA A 92 2.88 8.92 -6.40
CA ALA A 92 3.17 10.35 -6.35
C ALA A 92 3.94 10.75 -7.62
N SER A 93 3.37 11.67 -8.39
CA SER A 93 4.01 12.22 -9.58
C SER A 93 3.85 13.75 -9.64
N PRO A 94 4.30 14.48 -8.61
CA PRO A 94 4.25 15.94 -8.60
C PRO A 94 5.19 16.52 -9.67
N PHE A 95 4.85 17.71 -10.18
CA PHE A 95 5.68 18.42 -11.16
C PHE A 95 6.91 19.07 -10.53
N LEU A 96 6.76 19.54 -9.29
CA LEU A 96 7.78 20.28 -8.54
C LEU A 96 8.00 19.62 -7.19
N LEU A 97 9.24 19.61 -6.72
CA LEU A 97 9.61 19.22 -5.37
C LEU A 97 9.96 20.48 -4.56
N ARG A 98 9.33 20.66 -3.39
CA ARG A 98 9.75 21.67 -2.42
C ARG A 98 10.92 21.14 -1.59
N LEU A 99 12.09 21.76 -1.74
CA LEU A 99 13.27 21.47 -0.93
C LEU A 99 13.19 22.14 0.46
N PRO A 100 14.00 21.70 1.45
CA PRO A 100 14.00 22.30 2.79
C PRO A 100 14.33 23.80 2.82
N ASP A 101 15.07 24.29 1.82
CA ASP A 101 15.41 25.72 1.64
C ASP A 101 14.34 26.50 0.85
N HIS A 102 13.14 25.93 0.71
CA HIS A 102 12.00 26.47 -0.04
C HIS A 102 12.20 26.61 -1.55
N ARG A 103 13.31 26.11 -2.11
CA ARG A 103 13.49 26.07 -3.56
C ARG A 103 12.59 25.00 -4.19
N LEU A 104 12.18 25.26 -5.42
CA LEU A 104 11.41 24.35 -6.23
C LEU A 104 12.33 23.66 -7.24
N LEU A 105 12.31 22.33 -7.24
CA LEU A 105 13.06 21.51 -8.18
C LEU A 105 12.09 20.79 -9.13
N PRO A 106 12.22 20.93 -10.45
CA PRO A 106 11.41 20.16 -11.39
C PRO A 106 11.73 18.67 -11.30
N LEU A 107 10.69 17.85 -11.27
CA LEU A 107 10.80 16.39 -11.29
C LEU A 107 10.53 15.85 -12.70
N PRO A 108 11.24 14.78 -13.12
CA PRO A 108 10.98 14.14 -14.41
C PRO A 108 9.63 13.43 -14.38
N GLU A 109 8.96 13.35 -15.52
CA GLU A 109 7.70 12.61 -15.64
C GLU A 109 7.94 11.10 -15.43
N LEU A 110 7.07 10.47 -14.65
CA LEU A 110 7.03 9.02 -14.47
C LEU A 110 5.83 8.43 -15.22
N ASN A 111 5.99 7.25 -15.80
CA ASN A 111 4.91 6.58 -16.54
C ASN A 111 3.89 5.85 -15.63
N ILE A 112 3.39 6.55 -14.61
CA ILE A 112 2.48 5.99 -13.59
C ILE A 112 1.19 5.44 -14.21
N ARG A 113 0.64 6.14 -15.21
CA ARG A 113 -0.60 5.70 -15.87
C ARG A 113 -0.43 4.33 -16.55
N HIS A 114 0.74 4.06 -17.12
CA HIS A 114 1.00 2.78 -17.73
C HIS A 114 1.12 1.68 -16.67
N GLU A 115 1.86 1.94 -15.60
CA GLU A 115 2.01 1.01 -14.46
C GLU A 115 0.65 0.62 -13.88
N GLN A 116 -0.18 1.62 -13.55
CA GLN A 116 -1.51 1.40 -12.98
C GLN A 116 -2.41 0.57 -13.88
N ARG A 117 -2.39 0.84 -15.20
CA ARG A 117 -3.18 0.05 -16.17
C ARG A 117 -2.73 -1.41 -16.21
N CYS A 118 -1.41 -1.65 -16.18
CA CYS A 118 -0.84 -2.99 -16.16
C CYS A 118 -1.23 -3.75 -14.88
N LEU A 119 -1.13 -3.11 -13.71
CA LEU A 119 -1.51 -3.71 -12.43
C LEU A 119 -3.02 -3.99 -12.35
N HIS A 120 -3.85 -3.02 -12.74
CA HIS A 120 -5.30 -3.18 -12.78
C HIS A 120 -5.70 -4.38 -13.64
N LYS A 121 -5.08 -4.54 -14.82
CA LYS A 121 -5.32 -5.68 -15.70
C LYS A 121 -5.02 -7.01 -15.00
N ILE A 122 -3.84 -7.14 -14.38
CA ILE A 122 -3.45 -8.35 -13.64
C ILE A 122 -4.46 -8.68 -12.54
N PHE A 123 -4.85 -7.68 -11.74
CA PHE A 123 -5.76 -7.90 -10.63
C PHE A 123 -7.16 -8.30 -11.11
N SER A 124 -7.67 -7.64 -12.16
CA SER A 124 -8.96 -7.98 -12.76
C SER A 124 -9.01 -9.37 -13.40
N GLU A 125 -7.90 -9.83 -13.98
CA GLU A 125 -7.81 -11.14 -14.66
C GLU A 125 -7.48 -12.29 -13.68
N SER A 126 -7.05 -11.97 -12.46
CA SER A 126 -6.55 -12.96 -11.49
C SER A 126 -7.57 -14.00 -11.02
N LYS A 127 -8.87 -13.78 -11.26
CA LYS A 127 -10.01 -14.58 -10.73
C LYS A 127 -9.96 -14.78 -9.20
N ARG A 128 -9.26 -13.90 -8.48
CA ARG A 128 -9.19 -13.89 -7.00
C ARG A 128 -10.04 -12.77 -6.42
N ALA A 129 -10.49 -12.97 -5.19
CA ALA A 129 -11.15 -11.92 -4.40
C ALA A 129 -10.12 -10.90 -3.89
N LEU A 130 -9.68 -10.00 -4.78
CA LEU A 130 -8.77 -8.90 -4.44
C LEU A 130 -9.57 -7.63 -4.21
N LYS A 131 -9.30 -6.96 -3.08
CA LYS A 131 -9.75 -5.58 -2.89
C LYS A 131 -8.59 -4.66 -3.23
N THR A 132 -8.80 -3.75 -4.18
CA THR A 132 -7.74 -2.86 -4.66
C THR A 132 -8.16 -1.41 -4.46
N THR A 133 -7.32 -0.64 -3.77
CA THR A 133 -7.49 0.81 -3.63
C THR A 133 -6.43 1.52 -4.46
N LEU A 134 -6.84 2.45 -5.32
CA LEU A 134 -5.92 3.28 -6.10
C LEU A 134 -5.97 4.71 -5.57
N GLY A 135 -4.82 5.35 -5.35
CA GLY A 135 -4.81 6.70 -4.82
C GLY A 135 -3.50 7.45 -5.03
N VAL A 136 -3.54 8.76 -4.80
CA VAL A 136 -2.34 9.60 -4.72
C VAL A 136 -1.70 9.37 -3.35
N MET A 137 -0.38 9.26 -3.30
CA MET A 137 0.40 9.09 -2.08
C MET A 137 0.60 10.45 -1.40
N THR A 138 -0.16 10.66 -0.32
CA THR A 138 0.01 11.74 0.65
C THR A 138 0.25 11.12 2.02
N VAL A 139 0.55 11.93 3.02
CA VAL A 139 0.63 11.43 4.41
C VAL A 139 -0.73 10.86 4.84
N ASP A 140 -1.82 11.53 4.48
CA ASP A 140 -3.17 11.14 4.86
C ASP A 140 -3.62 9.86 4.15
N SER A 141 -3.34 9.70 2.85
CA SER A 141 -3.74 8.49 2.12
C SER A 141 -2.93 7.26 2.52
N LEU A 142 -1.64 7.43 2.88
CA LEU A 142 -0.87 6.36 3.49
C LEU A 142 -1.48 5.95 4.84
N ARG A 143 -1.88 6.94 5.66
CA ARG A 143 -2.49 6.69 6.96
C ARG A 143 -3.82 5.95 6.81
N GLU A 144 -4.67 6.41 5.89
CA GLU A 144 -5.94 5.76 5.56
C GLU A 144 -5.76 4.31 5.10
N ALA A 145 -4.77 4.04 4.24
CA ALA A 145 -4.47 2.69 3.78
C ALA A 145 -4.04 1.77 4.95
N LEU A 146 -3.24 2.29 5.88
CA LEU A 146 -2.83 1.55 7.08
C LEU A 146 -4.01 1.30 8.03
N ASP A 147 -4.90 2.28 8.21
CA ASP A 147 -6.08 2.17 9.09
C ASP A 147 -7.11 1.17 8.55
N ARG A 148 -7.14 0.96 7.23
CA ARG A 148 -7.93 -0.08 6.56
C ARG A 148 -7.30 -1.48 6.65
N ASN A 149 -6.20 -1.66 7.37
CA ASN A 149 -5.47 -2.93 7.49
C ASN A 149 -5.05 -3.54 6.15
N VAL A 150 -4.63 -2.69 5.20
CA VAL A 150 -4.09 -3.16 3.92
C VAL A 150 -2.90 -4.10 4.14
N GLN A 151 -2.86 -5.19 3.38
CA GLN A 151 -1.80 -6.21 3.49
C GLN A 151 -0.66 -5.99 2.48
N VAL A 152 -0.96 -5.37 1.34
CA VAL A 152 0.01 -5.10 0.28
C VAL A 152 -0.02 -3.63 -0.09
N LEU A 153 1.12 -2.95 0.00
CA LEU A 153 1.28 -1.59 -0.48
C LEU A 153 2.22 -1.57 -1.70
N HIS A 154 1.72 -1.12 -2.84
CA HIS A 154 2.52 -0.74 -3.99
C HIS A 154 2.64 0.77 -4.02
N PHE A 155 3.86 1.30 -3.89
CA PHE A 155 4.13 2.72 -4.04
C PHE A 155 4.95 2.98 -5.30
N SER A 156 4.53 3.97 -6.08
CA SER A 156 5.27 4.44 -7.25
C SER A 156 5.49 5.93 -7.22
N GLY A 157 6.75 6.35 -7.36
CA GLY A 157 7.06 7.77 -7.33
C GLY A 157 8.54 8.05 -7.22
N HIS A 158 8.86 9.31 -6.95
CA HIS A 158 10.24 9.72 -6.78
C HIS A 158 10.76 9.34 -5.40
N GLY A 159 12.03 8.94 -5.38
CA GLY A 159 12.80 8.69 -4.18
C GLY A 159 14.23 9.12 -4.40
N GLY A 160 14.90 9.55 -3.35
CA GLY A 160 16.26 10.04 -3.47
C GLY A 160 16.88 10.41 -2.14
N MET A 161 18.14 10.81 -2.23
CA MET A 161 18.90 11.31 -1.09
C MET A 161 18.76 12.83 -1.03
N ILE A 162 18.34 13.34 0.12
CA ILE A 162 18.37 14.77 0.40
C ILE A 162 19.83 15.14 0.69
N SER A 163 20.36 16.19 0.06
CA SER A 163 21.75 16.63 0.22
C SER A 163 22.13 16.79 1.70
N GLY A 164 22.87 15.81 2.24
CA GLY A 164 23.50 15.85 3.56
C GLY A 164 22.75 15.22 4.73
N ALA A 165 21.60 14.55 4.57
CA ALA A 165 20.83 14.09 5.74
C ALA A 165 20.29 12.65 5.68
N SER A 166 19.49 12.28 4.67
CA SER A 166 18.78 10.99 4.68
C SER A 166 18.12 10.65 3.34
N ASN A 167 17.77 9.38 3.14
CA ASN A 167 16.91 8.97 2.03
C ASN A 167 15.46 9.38 2.33
N ALA A 168 14.74 9.76 1.28
CA ALA A 168 13.36 10.19 1.38
C ALA A 168 12.55 9.73 0.17
N LEU A 169 11.25 9.59 0.37
CA LEU A 169 10.26 9.48 -0.69
C LEU A 169 9.65 10.85 -0.95
N VAL A 170 9.16 11.06 -2.17
CA VAL A 170 8.38 12.25 -2.51
C VAL A 170 6.91 11.89 -2.43
N PHE A 171 6.18 12.55 -1.53
CA PHE A 171 4.72 12.47 -1.42
C PHE A 171 4.11 13.74 -1.99
N GLU A 172 2.85 13.69 -2.41
CA GLU A 172 2.14 14.90 -2.85
C GLU A 172 1.69 15.75 -1.65
N ASP A 173 1.69 17.06 -1.84
CA ASP A 173 1.11 18.04 -0.92
C ASP A 173 -0.40 18.15 -1.21
N PRO A 174 -1.28 17.70 -0.30
CA PRO A 174 -2.73 17.78 -0.52
C PRO A 174 -3.25 19.22 -0.62
N SER A 175 -2.48 20.20 -0.13
CA SER A 175 -2.85 21.62 -0.17
C SER A 175 -2.32 22.35 -1.40
N ALA A 176 -1.45 21.72 -2.20
CA ALA A 176 -0.80 22.34 -3.35
C ALA A 176 -0.63 21.36 -4.51
N ASN A 177 -1.58 21.37 -5.45
CA ASN A 177 -1.57 20.51 -6.63
C ASN A 177 -0.26 20.60 -7.42
N GLY A 178 0.30 19.43 -7.75
CA GLY A 178 1.54 19.32 -8.52
C GLY A 178 2.81 19.62 -7.71
N LEU A 179 2.70 19.85 -6.40
CA LEU A 179 3.83 20.03 -5.52
C LEU A 179 4.05 18.80 -4.64
N GLY A 180 5.31 18.36 -4.60
CA GLY A 180 5.79 17.28 -3.76
C GLY A 180 6.49 17.78 -2.52
N GLN A 181 6.39 16.98 -1.46
CA GLN A 181 7.12 17.13 -0.21
C GLN A 181 8.02 15.92 0.04
N LEU A 182 9.16 16.17 0.68
CA LEU A 182 10.09 15.12 1.09
C LEU A 182 9.62 14.48 2.39
N VAL A 183 9.43 13.16 2.36
CA VAL A 183 9.16 12.33 3.53
C VAL A 183 10.39 11.48 3.79
N ASP A 184 11.18 11.88 4.78
CA ASP A 184 12.38 11.14 5.17
C ASP A 184 12.06 9.84 5.91
N VAL A 185 13.08 9.00 6.09
CA VAL A 185 12.98 7.72 6.81
C VAL A 185 12.45 7.83 8.24
N ASN A 186 12.69 8.94 8.94
CA ASN A 186 12.24 9.14 10.33
C ASN A 186 10.76 9.49 10.36
N ILE A 187 10.32 10.39 9.48
CA ILE A 187 8.92 10.77 9.32
C ILE A 187 8.12 9.55 8.85
N LEU A 188 8.60 8.84 7.83
CA LEU A 188 7.95 7.63 7.33
C LEU A 188 7.82 6.58 8.44
N GLY A 189 8.89 6.33 9.21
CA GLY A 189 8.86 5.40 10.33
C GLY A 189 7.86 5.81 11.41
N SER A 190 7.71 7.11 11.65
CA SER A 190 6.75 7.66 12.60
C SER A 190 5.32 7.47 12.10
N ILE A 191 5.04 7.71 10.81
CA ILE A 191 3.73 7.46 10.20
C ILE A 191 3.36 5.98 10.30
N LEU A 192 4.29 5.07 9.95
CA LEU A 192 4.04 3.62 9.96
C LEU A 192 3.76 3.07 11.36
N ARG A 193 4.35 3.65 12.40
CA ARG A 193 4.18 3.23 13.81
C ARG A 193 3.18 4.09 14.57
N ALA A 194 2.57 5.09 13.94
CA ALA A 194 1.54 5.91 14.59
C ALA A 194 0.35 5.02 14.96
N GLY A 195 -0.01 5.01 16.25
CA GLY A 195 -1.17 4.29 16.79
C GLY A 195 -0.98 2.78 17.06
N CYS A 196 0.07 2.14 16.53
CA CYS A 196 0.30 0.70 16.69
C CYS A 196 1.79 0.35 16.78
N THR A 197 2.14 -0.71 17.52
CA THR A 197 3.52 -1.19 17.63
C THR A 197 4.03 -1.90 16.36
N ALA A 198 3.12 -2.33 15.48
CA ALA A 198 3.43 -3.00 14.22
C ALA A 198 2.37 -2.68 13.15
N THR A 199 2.78 -2.66 11.88
CA THR A 199 1.88 -2.49 10.73
C THR A 199 1.25 -3.83 10.31
N CYS A 200 0.05 -3.76 9.72
CA CYS A 200 -0.65 -4.89 9.11
C CYS A 200 -0.11 -5.26 7.71
N LEU A 201 0.79 -4.42 7.16
CA LEU A 201 1.44 -4.65 5.88
C LEU A 201 2.34 -5.89 5.94
N LYS A 202 2.08 -6.86 5.06
CA LYS A 202 2.92 -8.06 4.87
C LYS A 202 3.92 -7.87 3.74
N LEU A 203 3.52 -7.14 2.70
CA LEU A 203 4.33 -6.89 1.52
C LEU A 203 4.30 -5.40 1.14
N VAL A 204 5.47 -4.83 0.92
CA VAL A 204 5.60 -3.49 0.33
C VAL A 204 6.44 -3.57 -0.93
N PHE A 205 5.94 -2.98 -2.01
CA PHE A 205 6.67 -2.78 -3.26
C PHE A 205 6.92 -1.30 -3.44
N VAL A 206 8.20 -0.89 -3.47
CA VAL A 206 8.62 0.50 -3.62
C VAL A 206 9.24 0.69 -5.01
N SER A 207 8.42 1.16 -5.94
CA SER A 207 8.81 1.57 -7.31
C SER A 207 9.38 2.99 -7.27
N SER A 208 10.53 3.15 -6.61
CA SER A 208 11.28 4.41 -6.55
C SER A 208 12.79 4.17 -6.53
N CYS A 209 13.55 5.11 -7.09
CA CYS A 209 15.02 5.06 -7.04
C CYS A 209 15.54 5.22 -5.60
N HIS A 210 16.73 4.68 -5.31
CA HIS A 210 17.42 4.80 -4.01
C HIS A 210 16.61 4.32 -2.79
N SER A 211 15.71 3.34 -2.98
CA SER A 211 14.71 2.93 -2.00
C SER A 211 15.18 1.92 -0.95
N ARG A 212 16.45 1.48 -0.95
CA ARG A 212 16.95 0.48 0.01
C ARG A 212 16.80 0.90 1.48
N GLU A 213 17.21 2.13 1.84
CA GLU A 213 17.08 2.60 3.23
C GLU A 213 15.61 2.77 3.62
N VAL A 214 14.77 3.22 2.68
CA VAL A 214 13.32 3.26 2.88
C VAL A 214 12.75 1.86 3.12
N GLY A 215 13.23 0.87 2.37
CA GLY A 215 12.82 -0.52 2.56
C GLY A 215 13.14 -1.06 3.95
N LYS A 216 14.28 -0.67 4.54
CA LYS A 216 14.60 -1.01 5.94
C LYS A 216 13.62 -0.38 6.94
N VAL A 217 13.11 0.82 6.67
CA VAL A 217 12.10 1.45 7.53
C VAL A 217 10.83 0.60 7.60
N PHE A 218 10.38 0.06 6.47
CA PHE A 218 9.24 -0.85 6.41
C PHE A 218 9.51 -2.16 7.16
N ILE A 219 10.68 -2.79 6.97
CA ILE A 219 11.08 -3.98 7.73
C ILE A 219 11.06 -3.71 9.24
N ASN A 220 11.63 -2.58 9.67
CA ASN A 220 11.68 -2.17 11.07
C ASN A 220 10.28 -1.83 11.64
N ALA A 221 9.32 -1.47 10.78
CA ALA A 221 7.93 -1.27 11.18
C ALA A 221 7.13 -2.58 11.30
N GLY A 222 7.71 -3.72 10.91
CA GLY A 222 7.11 -5.05 11.02
C GLY A 222 6.72 -5.69 9.69
N VAL A 223 6.99 -5.06 8.55
CA VAL A 223 6.70 -5.64 7.24
C VAL A 223 7.57 -6.89 7.00
N GLU A 224 6.96 -7.97 6.54
CA GLU A 224 7.64 -9.24 6.31
C GLU A 224 8.53 -9.21 5.06
N HIS A 225 8.01 -8.63 3.98
CA HIS A 225 8.67 -8.61 2.67
C HIS A 225 8.66 -7.21 2.07
N VAL A 226 9.82 -6.73 1.61
CA VAL A 226 9.90 -5.44 0.91
C VAL A 226 10.69 -5.58 -0.38
N VAL A 227 10.05 -5.30 -1.51
CA VAL A 227 10.69 -5.18 -2.82
C VAL A 227 11.04 -3.72 -3.06
N CYS A 228 12.31 -3.44 -3.33
CA CYS A 228 12.78 -2.08 -3.61
C CYS A 228 13.96 -2.08 -4.59
N ALA A 229 14.33 -0.92 -5.10
CA ALA A 229 15.51 -0.75 -5.93
C ALA A 229 16.78 -0.64 -5.06
N ARG A 230 17.90 -1.13 -5.60
CA ARG A 230 19.22 -0.97 -4.97
C ARG A 230 19.58 0.49 -4.83
N GLN A 231 20.37 0.76 -3.79
CA GLN A 231 20.98 2.06 -3.59
C GLN A 231 21.85 2.43 -4.80
N GLU A 232 21.87 3.72 -5.14
CA GLU A 232 22.68 4.33 -6.22
C GLU A 232 22.31 3.93 -7.65
N GLN A 233 21.30 3.09 -7.86
CA GLN A 233 20.87 2.68 -9.19
C GLN A 233 19.56 3.36 -9.58
N ARG A 234 19.60 4.07 -10.71
CA ARG A 234 18.38 4.47 -11.42
C ARG A 234 17.82 3.25 -12.12
N VAL A 235 16.54 2.99 -11.90
CA VAL A 235 15.77 1.98 -12.62
C VAL A 235 14.95 2.71 -13.67
N LEU A 236 14.95 2.20 -14.89
CA LEU A 236 14.11 2.75 -15.96
C LEU A 236 12.65 2.41 -15.68
N ASP A 237 11.74 3.36 -15.90
CA ASP A 237 10.30 3.19 -15.68
C ASP A 237 9.75 1.93 -16.33
N ASP A 238 10.05 1.70 -17.61
CA ASP A 238 9.57 0.52 -18.34
C ASP A 238 10.05 -0.80 -17.70
N ILE A 239 11.26 -0.81 -17.12
CA ILE A 239 11.80 -1.97 -16.41
C ILE A 239 11.12 -2.16 -15.06
N SER A 240 10.84 -1.09 -14.32
CA SER A 240 10.06 -1.14 -13.07
C SER A 240 8.66 -1.69 -13.34
N ILE A 241 7.99 -1.21 -14.39
CA ILE A 241 6.67 -1.69 -14.80
C ILE A 241 6.72 -3.16 -15.20
N LEU A 242 7.71 -3.56 -16.00
CA LEU A 242 7.91 -4.95 -16.41
C LEU A 242 8.13 -5.88 -15.20
N PHE A 243 8.96 -5.44 -14.26
CA PHE A 243 9.23 -6.18 -13.03
C PHE A 243 7.96 -6.33 -12.19
N ALA A 244 7.27 -5.22 -11.90
CA ALA A 244 6.03 -5.21 -11.13
C ALA A 244 4.96 -6.09 -11.78
N HIS A 245 4.81 -6.02 -13.10
CA HIS A 245 3.89 -6.87 -13.85
C HIS A 245 4.20 -8.36 -13.64
N ALA A 246 5.43 -8.79 -13.88
CA ALA A 246 5.82 -10.19 -13.72
C ALA A 246 5.69 -10.68 -12.27
N PHE A 247 6.06 -9.82 -11.32
CA PHE A 247 5.98 -10.08 -9.89
C PHE A 247 4.54 -10.29 -9.43
N TYR A 248 3.64 -9.32 -9.67
CA TYR A 248 2.25 -9.45 -9.27
C TYR A 248 1.52 -10.55 -10.02
N HIS A 249 1.82 -10.76 -11.31
CA HIS A 249 1.28 -11.88 -12.05
C HIS A 249 1.66 -13.21 -11.39
N ALA A 250 2.92 -13.42 -11.00
CA ALA A 250 3.33 -14.63 -10.29
C ALA A 250 2.63 -14.78 -8.92
N LEU A 251 2.53 -13.68 -8.15
CA LEU A 251 1.86 -13.68 -6.84
C LEU A 251 0.39 -14.10 -6.93
N VAL A 252 -0.38 -13.48 -7.83
CA VAL A 252 -1.81 -13.81 -7.98
C VAL A 252 -2.02 -15.22 -8.57
N HIS A 253 -0.98 -15.85 -9.10
CA HIS A 253 -1.01 -17.26 -9.52
C HIS A 253 -0.46 -18.23 -8.47
N GLY A 254 -0.35 -17.78 -7.21
CA GLY A 254 -0.06 -18.66 -6.07
C GLY A 254 1.43 -18.91 -5.80
N LYS A 255 2.33 -18.09 -6.37
CA LYS A 255 3.75 -18.11 -6.00
C LYS A 255 3.98 -17.36 -4.69
N THR A 256 4.95 -17.82 -3.91
CA THR A 256 5.40 -17.08 -2.71
C THR A 256 6.13 -15.80 -3.13
N VAL A 257 6.33 -14.85 -2.20
CA VAL A 257 7.04 -13.60 -2.50
C VAL A 257 8.46 -13.85 -3.04
N PRO A 258 9.30 -14.72 -2.44
CA PRO A 258 10.61 -15.05 -3.01
C PRO A 258 10.53 -15.64 -4.42
N GLN A 259 9.61 -16.59 -4.65
CA GLN A 259 9.42 -17.19 -5.98
C GLN A 259 8.96 -16.18 -7.03
N ALA A 260 8.02 -15.30 -6.67
CA ALA A 260 7.55 -14.23 -7.55
C ALA A 260 8.64 -13.23 -7.87
N PHE A 261 9.51 -12.92 -6.90
CA PHE A 261 10.67 -12.05 -7.10
C PHE A 261 11.68 -12.68 -8.08
N GLU A 262 12.00 -13.96 -7.93
CA GLU A 262 12.88 -14.69 -8.86
C GLU A 262 12.30 -14.72 -10.29
N ILE A 263 11.00 -14.98 -10.44
CA ILE A 263 10.30 -14.96 -11.73
C ILE A 263 10.39 -13.56 -12.37
N ALA A 264 10.18 -12.50 -11.58
CA ALA A 264 10.28 -11.13 -12.08
C ALA A 264 11.72 -10.77 -12.49
N GLN A 265 12.73 -11.19 -11.72
CA GLN A 265 14.13 -11.02 -12.10
C GLN A 265 14.46 -11.74 -13.40
N ALA A 266 14.03 -12.99 -13.56
CA ALA A 266 14.22 -13.75 -14.79
C ALA A 266 13.55 -13.08 -15.99
N ARG A 267 12.34 -12.52 -15.81
CA ARG A 267 11.64 -11.78 -16.86
C ARG A 267 12.39 -10.52 -17.27
N VAL A 268 12.85 -9.71 -16.32
CA VAL A 268 13.65 -8.51 -16.62
C VAL A 268 14.98 -8.91 -17.25
N HIS A 269 15.62 -9.99 -16.79
CA HIS A 269 16.88 -10.46 -17.35
C HIS A 269 16.77 -10.84 -18.82
N ALA A 270 15.66 -11.48 -19.22
CA ALA A 270 15.41 -11.84 -20.61
C ALA A 270 15.25 -10.62 -21.54
N GLU A 271 14.70 -9.51 -21.04
CA GLU A 271 14.51 -8.26 -21.80
C GLU A 271 15.76 -7.37 -21.75
N ASN A 272 16.32 -7.20 -20.56
CA ASN A 272 17.49 -6.36 -20.28
C ASN A 272 18.34 -6.93 -19.12
N PRO A 273 19.38 -7.73 -19.44
CA PRO A 273 20.24 -8.37 -18.44
C PRO A 273 20.87 -7.41 -17.43
N ALA A 274 21.23 -6.20 -17.86
CA ALA A 274 21.92 -5.20 -17.03
C ALA A 274 21.02 -4.64 -15.90
N GLU A 275 19.71 -4.69 -16.08
CA GLU A 275 18.74 -4.10 -15.16
C GLU A 275 18.17 -5.11 -14.14
N SER A 276 18.28 -6.42 -14.42
CA SER A 276 17.71 -7.49 -13.60
C SER A 276 18.19 -7.51 -12.15
N ASN A 277 19.44 -7.11 -11.91
CA ASN A 277 20.08 -7.11 -10.59
C ASN A 277 19.86 -5.81 -9.81
N LYS A 278 19.05 -4.88 -10.32
CA LYS A 278 18.77 -3.59 -9.67
C LYS A 278 17.66 -3.67 -8.62
N PHE A 279 16.83 -4.70 -8.64
CA PHE A 279 15.83 -4.94 -7.60
C PHE A 279 16.42 -5.79 -6.48
N ILE A 280 15.93 -5.56 -5.26
CA ILE A 280 16.26 -6.34 -4.08
C ILE A 280 14.99 -6.68 -3.31
N LEU A 281 14.98 -7.89 -2.75
CA LEU A 281 13.99 -8.34 -1.79
C LEU A 281 14.61 -8.29 -0.39
N LEU A 282 14.05 -7.46 0.48
CA LEU A 282 14.36 -7.43 1.91
C LEU A 282 13.36 -8.32 2.63
N LEU A 283 13.87 -9.13 3.56
CA LEU A 283 13.08 -10.06 4.38
C LEU A 283 13.24 -9.71 5.85
N SER A 284 12.14 -9.77 6.60
CA SER A 284 12.18 -9.60 8.04
C SER A 284 12.91 -10.77 8.71
N PRO A 285 13.78 -10.51 9.70
CA PRO A 285 14.49 -11.57 10.43
C PRO A 285 13.56 -12.59 11.09
N LYS A 286 12.35 -12.18 11.47
CA LYS A 286 11.33 -13.03 12.13
C LYS A 286 10.81 -14.15 11.21
N VAL A 287 10.83 -13.96 9.90
CA VAL A 287 10.38 -14.95 8.90
C VAL A 287 11.52 -15.93 8.56
N HIS A 288 12.78 -15.50 8.71
CA HIS A 288 13.96 -16.30 8.38
C HIS A 288 14.37 -17.32 9.46
N SER A 289 13.77 -17.28 10.65
CA SER A 289 13.96 -18.32 11.68
C SER A 289 13.15 -19.58 11.42
N GLU A 290 12.05 -19.52 10.67
CA GLU A 290 11.20 -20.69 10.38
C GLU A 290 11.65 -21.47 9.12
N CYS A 291 12.49 -20.88 8.27
CA CYS A 291 12.95 -21.50 7.02
C CYS A 291 14.26 -22.30 7.14
N LYS A 292 14.85 -22.41 8.34
CA LYS A 292 16.11 -23.14 8.56
C LYS A 292 15.94 -24.55 9.15
N ASP A 293 14.71 -24.94 9.49
CA ASP A 293 14.41 -26.24 10.12
C ASP A 293 13.57 -27.18 9.21
N ILE A 294 13.89 -27.24 7.91
CA ILE A 294 13.43 -28.31 7.01
C ILE A 294 14.63 -28.87 6.22
#